data_AF-A0A7W3ANF1-F1
#
_entry.id   AF-A0A7W3ANF1-F1
#
_cell.length_a   1.000
_cell.length_b   1.000
_cell.length_c   1.000
_cell.angle_alpha   90.00
_cell.angle_beta   90.00
_cell.angle_gamma   90.00
#
_symmetry.space_group_name_H-M   'P 1'
#
loop_
_entity.id
_entity.type
_entity.pdbx_description
1 polymer ?
#
loop_
_entity_poly.entity_id
_entity_poly.type
_entity_poly.pdbx_seq_one_letter_code
_entity_poly.pdbx_strand_id
1 'polypeptide(L)'
;MSQQVESSSLEIISTAIETLRTQIALIQKRNPGDDLSKRLHESVIATTDNLVAEINQLLDDGAVDYNKLVDQFEEYQQAVNDGLIRFSQVTGVSATVESLGDAVNQFAANMRNEIGNLEARLEQANTLRKSAEVDLSRYKKDYPPSLTKRLDVAEKDNRTLKRERRELKERLTKLNQQCVEYQGELVTLRKKLAAAQSIIETLKRECSELGHDLNRACGMGQRPETFPLMYDGREAIAYIHEFPHGLVAETGQRGEALLTANYHQQIRTSRLLTMDVIPSVWGTPLYYRIPGFETDWNTDIDECLADKIMAYLETDFPRLHRRIMDSKDAPIDELKMRPETLEAIKQTEFDTVFSVACIPSSFHESIPFMQGDRRQEIIDACRVWANEWDKKNGGVENLYGK
;
A
#
# COMPACT_ATOMS: atom_id res chain seq x y z
N MET A 1 -23.11 122.09 -43.39
CA MET A 1 -23.86 123.32 -43.73
C MET A 1 -23.04 124.62 -43.56
N SER A 2 -21.69 124.60 -43.57
CA SER A 2 -20.87 125.85 -43.45
C SER A 2 -20.09 126.27 -44.70
N GLN A 3 -20.09 125.49 -45.79
CA GLN A 3 -19.32 125.85 -47.00
C GLN A 3 -19.88 127.06 -47.79
N GLN A 4 -21.10 127.52 -47.47
CA GLN A 4 -21.78 128.53 -48.30
C GLN A 4 -21.49 129.99 -47.89
N VAL A 5 -20.87 130.24 -46.73
CA VAL A 5 -20.66 131.62 -46.23
C VAL A 5 -19.24 132.15 -46.48
N GLU A 6 -18.23 131.28 -46.51
CA GLU A 6 -16.83 131.69 -46.74
C GLU A 6 -16.54 132.06 -48.20
N SER A 7 -17.15 131.35 -49.18
CA SER A 7 -17.00 131.63 -50.61
C SER A 7 -17.45 133.06 -50.98
N SER A 8 -18.52 133.56 -50.35
CA SER A 8 -19.04 134.90 -50.62
C SER A 8 -18.06 136.00 -50.21
N SER A 9 -17.34 135.85 -49.10
CA SER A 9 -16.43 136.89 -48.61
C SER A 9 -15.14 136.94 -49.44
N LEU A 10 -14.67 135.78 -49.90
CA LEU A 10 -13.49 135.64 -50.75
C LEU A 10 -13.71 136.19 -52.17
N GLU A 11 -14.86 135.89 -52.76
CA GLU A 11 -15.27 136.50 -54.04
C GLU A 11 -15.38 138.03 -53.92
N ILE A 12 -15.95 138.54 -52.82
CA ILE A 12 -16.04 139.98 -52.57
C ILE A 12 -14.65 140.63 -52.46
N ILE A 13 -13.72 140.01 -51.72
CA ILE A 13 -12.34 140.53 -51.56
C ILE A 13 -11.58 140.48 -52.91
N SER A 14 -11.67 139.36 -53.64
CA SER A 14 -11.03 139.22 -54.96
C SER A 14 -11.56 140.25 -55.95
N THR A 15 -12.88 140.45 -56.00
CA THR A 15 -13.52 141.42 -56.90
C THR A 15 -13.15 142.87 -56.53
N ALA A 16 -13.07 143.20 -55.23
CA ALA A 16 -12.65 144.52 -54.77
C ALA A 16 -11.17 144.82 -55.10
N ILE A 17 -10.29 143.82 -54.97
CA ILE A 17 -8.87 143.91 -55.32
C ILE A 17 -8.68 144.08 -56.83
N GLU A 18 -9.40 143.33 -57.66
CA GLU A 18 -9.38 143.51 -59.12
C GLU A 18 -9.92 144.89 -59.51
N THR A 19 -10.94 145.39 -58.82
CA THR A 19 -11.46 146.74 -59.03
C THR A 19 -10.40 147.80 -58.69
N LEU A 20 -9.67 147.64 -57.58
CA LEU A 20 -8.53 148.50 -57.20
C LEU A 20 -7.41 148.47 -58.25
N ARG A 21 -6.99 147.28 -58.72
CA ARG A 21 -6.02 147.12 -59.82
C ARG A 21 -6.46 147.89 -61.06
N THR A 22 -7.72 147.72 -61.46
CA THR A 22 -8.29 148.34 -62.67
C THR A 22 -8.35 149.87 -62.54
N GLN A 23 -8.71 150.39 -61.36
CA GLN A 23 -8.73 151.83 -61.09
C GLN A 23 -7.33 152.44 -61.12
N ILE A 24 -6.30 151.77 -60.55
CA ILE A 24 -4.91 152.26 -60.58
C ILE A 24 -4.34 152.26 -62.01
N ALA A 25 -4.62 151.20 -62.79
CA ALA A 25 -4.22 151.15 -64.21
C ALA A 25 -4.87 152.26 -65.06
N LEU A 26 -6.14 152.60 -64.77
CA LEU A 26 -6.83 153.73 -65.39
C LEU A 26 -6.20 155.09 -65.01
N ILE A 27 -5.78 155.28 -63.76
CA ILE A 27 -5.08 156.50 -63.30
C ILE A 27 -3.74 156.65 -64.03
N GLN A 28 -2.94 155.58 -64.16
CA GLN A 28 -1.68 155.57 -64.93
C GLN A 28 -1.86 156.02 -66.38
N LYS A 29 -2.96 155.60 -67.02
CA LYS A 29 -3.23 155.90 -68.43
C LYS A 29 -3.65 157.36 -68.67
N ARG A 30 -4.21 158.03 -67.66
CA ARG A 30 -4.77 159.39 -67.76
C ARG A 30 -3.83 160.51 -67.30
N ASN A 31 -2.83 160.19 -66.47
CA ASN A 31 -1.97 161.20 -65.83
C ASN A 31 -0.49 160.85 -66.06
N PRO A 32 0.15 161.31 -67.16
CA PRO A 32 1.53 160.95 -67.51
C PRO A 32 2.56 161.76 -66.70
N GLY A 33 2.27 162.03 -65.41
CA GLY A 33 3.11 162.82 -64.51
C GLY A 33 4.56 162.32 -64.38
N ASP A 34 5.35 162.99 -63.55
CA ASP A 34 6.79 162.70 -63.39
C ASP A 34 7.11 161.24 -62.99
N ASP A 35 8.38 160.83 -63.12
CA ASP A 35 8.84 159.46 -62.85
C ASP A 35 8.49 158.95 -61.43
N LEU A 36 8.31 159.86 -60.46
CA LEU A 36 7.96 159.52 -59.09
C LEU A 36 6.52 158.99 -58.98
N SER A 37 5.59 159.61 -59.72
CA SER A 37 4.17 159.26 -59.71
C SER A 37 3.90 157.88 -60.32
N LYS A 38 4.65 157.50 -61.37
CA LYS A 38 4.59 156.15 -61.95
C LYS A 38 5.05 155.07 -60.99
N ARG A 39 6.19 155.31 -60.31
CA ARG A 39 6.73 154.38 -59.31
C ARG A 39 5.78 154.15 -58.14
N LEU A 40 5.08 155.20 -57.68
CA LEU A 40 4.07 155.06 -56.63
C LEU A 40 2.91 154.16 -57.08
N HIS A 41 2.38 154.33 -58.30
CA HIS A 41 1.33 153.45 -58.82
C HIS A 41 1.80 151.99 -58.98
N GLU A 42 3.01 151.78 -59.51
CA GLU A 42 3.60 150.44 -59.63
C GLU A 42 3.82 149.80 -58.25
N SER A 43 4.23 150.58 -57.25
CA SER A 43 4.37 150.13 -55.87
C SER A 43 3.03 149.70 -55.28
N VAL A 44 1.94 150.42 -55.53
CA VAL A 44 0.61 150.04 -55.00
C VAL A 44 0.09 148.78 -55.67
N ILE A 45 0.28 148.61 -56.98
CA ILE A 45 -0.07 147.35 -57.68
C ILE A 45 0.74 146.19 -57.10
N ALA A 46 2.06 146.34 -56.96
CA ALA A 46 2.93 145.31 -56.38
C ALA A 46 2.52 144.94 -54.94
N THR A 47 2.12 145.93 -54.13
CA THR A 47 1.65 145.69 -52.76
C THR A 47 0.31 144.95 -52.76
N THR A 48 -0.58 145.28 -53.70
CA THR A 48 -1.87 144.60 -53.89
C THR A 48 -1.69 143.14 -54.32
N ASP A 49 -0.73 142.89 -55.22
CA ASP A 49 -0.40 141.56 -55.72
C ASP A 49 0.19 140.68 -54.61
N ASN A 50 1.04 141.26 -53.76
CA ASN A 50 1.57 140.58 -52.57
C ASN A 50 0.46 140.22 -51.59
N LEU A 51 -0.53 141.08 -51.40
CA LEU A 51 -1.64 140.83 -50.47
C LEU A 51 -2.56 139.69 -50.95
N VAL A 52 -2.78 139.57 -52.27
CA VAL A 52 -3.46 138.41 -52.87
C VAL A 52 -2.66 137.13 -52.68
N ALA A 53 -1.35 137.19 -52.90
CA ALA A 53 -0.47 136.05 -52.69
C ALA A 53 -0.50 135.59 -51.22
N GLU A 54 -0.46 136.52 -50.27
CA GLU A 54 -0.57 136.22 -48.83
C GLU A 54 -1.93 135.60 -48.45
N ILE A 55 -3.05 136.09 -49.01
CA ILE A 55 -4.39 135.52 -48.76
C ILE A 55 -4.48 134.10 -49.32
N ASN A 56 -4.00 133.86 -50.54
CA ASN A 56 -4.00 132.52 -51.13
C ASN A 56 -3.12 131.56 -50.33
N GLN A 57 -1.96 132.02 -49.86
CA GLN A 57 -1.08 131.24 -48.99
C GLN A 57 -1.80 130.83 -47.70
N LEU A 58 -2.52 131.75 -47.04
CA LEU A 58 -3.29 131.45 -45.82
C LEU A 58 -4.41 130.43 -46.04
N LEU A 59 -5.06 130.46 -47.21
CA LEU A 59 -6.13 129.51 -47.54
C LEU A 59 -5.57 128.13 -47.88
N ASP A 60 -4.47 128.08 -48.62
CA ASP A 60 -3.75 126.83 -48.89
C ASP A 60 -3.23 126.22 -47.58
N ASP A 61 -2.66 127.02 -46.69
CA ASP A 61 -2.20 126.56 -45.38
C ASP A 61 -3.38 126.04 -44.53
N GLY A 62 -4.52 126.75 -44.54
CA GLY A 62 -5.74 126.31 -43.85
C GLY A 62 -6.35 125.02 -44.41
N ALA A 63 -6.34 124.85 -45.74
CA ALA A 63 -6.78 123.62 -46.40
C ALA A 63 -5.84 122.45 -46.08
N VAL A 64 -4.53 122.69 -46.05
CA VAL A 64 -3.52 121.71 -45.64
C VAL A 64 -3.76 121.26 -44.19
N ASP A 65 -4.04 122.18 -43.27
CA ASP A 65 -4.27 121.83 -41.87
C ASP A 65 -5.61 121.10 -41.66
N TYR A 66 -6.66 121.44 -42.40
CA TYR A 66 -7.92 120.69 -42.36
C TYR A 66 -7.75 119.27 -42.91
N ASN A 67 -7.03 119.10 -44.03
CA ASN A 67 -6.76 117.77 -44.58
C ASN A 67 -5.94 116.92 -43.61
N LYS A 68 -4.92 117.48 -42.94
CA LYS A 68 -4.20 116.78 -41.87
C LYS A 68 -5.12 116.32 -40.74
N LEU A 69 -6.10 117.14 -40.35
CA LEU A 69 -7.04 116.78 -39.29
C LEU A 69 -7.96 115.64 -39.72
N VAL A 70 -8.41 115.63 -40.98
CA VAL A 70 -9.18 114.53 -41.56
C VAL A 70 -8.36 113.24 -41.60
N ASP A 71 -7.12 113.31 -42.10
CA ASP A 71 -6.20 112.16 -42.13
C ASP A 71 -5.99 111.58 -40.72
N GLN A 72 -5.78 112.44 -39.71
CA GLN A 72 -5.66 112.01 -38.31
C GLN A 72 -6.93 111.34 -37.79
N PHE A 73 -8.10 111.83 -38.19
CA PHE A 73 -9.37 111.26 -37.76
C PHE A 73 -9.65 109.91 -38.41
N GLU A 74 -9.32 109.75 -39.70
CA GLU A 74 -9.41 108.47 -40.42
C GLU A 74 -8.43 107.44 -39.85
N GLU A 75 -7.17 107.84 -39.58
CA GLU A 75 -6.18 106.98 -38.91
C GLU A 75 -6.66 106.54 -37.52
N TYR A 76 -7.22 107.47 -36.74
CA TYR A 76 -7.77 107.15 -35.41
C TYR A 76 -8.94 106.16 -35.52
N GLN A 77 -9.87 106.37 -36.45
CA GLN A 77 -11.00 105.49 -36.65
C GLN A 77 -10.57 104.09 -37.11
N GLN A 78 -9.56 103.99 -37.97
CA GLN A 78 -9.00 102.72 -38.41
C GLN A 78 -8.31 101.98 -37.26
N ALA A 79 -7.49 102.67 -36.46
CA ALA A 79 -6.81 102.10 -35.30
C ALA A 79 -7.79 101.57 -34.24
N VAL A 80 -8.90 102.29 -34.02
CA VAL A 80 -9.96 101.86 -33.09
C VAL A 80 -10.68 100.60 -33.60
N ASN A 81 -11.03 100.55 -34.88
CA ASN A 81 -11.67 99.37 -35.48
C ASN A 81 -10.75 98.13 -35.45
N ASP A 82 -9.48 98.30 -35.80
CA ASP A 82 -8.49 97.22 -35.71
C ASP A 82 -8.30 96.72 -34.27
N GLY A 83 -8.32 97.65 -33.30
CA GLY A 83 -8.28 97.33 -31.87
C GLY A 83 -9.49 96.50 -31.42
N LEU A 84 -10.70 96.86 -31.85
CA LEU A 84 -11.92 96.12 -31.53
C LEU A 84 -11.93 94.72 -32.16
N ILE A 85 -11.48 94.58 -33.41
CA ILE A 85 -11.37 93.28 -34.08
C ILE A 85 -10.39 92.37 -33.34
N ARG A 86 -9.21 92.89 -32.99
CA ARG A 86 -8.22 92.13 -32.23
C ARG A 86 -8.75 91.72 -30.85
N PHE A 87 -9.44 92.61 -30.15
CA PHE A 87 -10.08 92.29 -28.88
C PHE A 87 -11.07 91.13 -29.03
N SER A 88 -11.96 91.19 -30.03
CA SER A 88 -12.92 90.13 -30.31
C SER A 88 -12.25 88.80 -30.68
N GLN A 89 -11.17 88.83 -31.46
CA GLN A 89 -10.42 87.61 -31.81
C GLN A 89 -9.74 86.96 -30.60
N VAL A 90 -9.18 87.75 -29.69
CA VAL A 90 -8.46 87.24 -28.51
C VAL A 90 -9.42 86.77 -27.42
N THR A 91 -10.54 87.47 -27.24
CA THR A 91 -11.47 87.23 -26.12
C THR A 91 -12.71 86.42 -26.52
N GLY A 92 -13.03 86.35 -27.82
CA GLY A 92 -14.29 85.82 -28.33
C GLY A 92 -15.50 86.73 -28.10
N VAL A 93 -15.32 87.94 -27.54
CA VAL A 93 -16.40 88.87 -27.20
C VAL A 93 -16.44 90.03 -28.20
N SER A 94 -17.55 90.16 -28.93
CA SER A 94 -17.77 91.27 -29.86
C SER A 94 -18.09 92.56 -29.10
N ALA A 95 -17.43 93.66 -29.47
CA ALA A 95 -17.62 94.97 -28.84
C ALA A 95 -17.64 96.11 -29.87
N THR A 96 -18.41 97.14 -29.57
CA THR A 96 -18.38 98.44 -30.25
C THR A 96 -17.64 99.46 -29.39
N VAL A 97 -17.29 100.63 -29.94
CA VAL A 97 -16.59 101.71 -29.20
C VAL A 97 -17.33 102.08 -27.91
N GLU A 98 -18.65 102.10 -27.94
CA GLU A 98 -19.51 102.46 -26.81
C GLU A 98 -19.66 101.33 -25.77
N SER A 99 -19.47 100.06 -26.17
CA SER A 99 -19.69 98.88 -25.33
C SER A 99 -18.41 98.15 -24.90
N LEU A 100 -17.24 98.64 -25.32
CA LEU A 100 -15.94 98.03 -25.00
C LEU A 100 -15.69 97.92 -23.49
N GLY A 101 -16.07 98.93 -22.72
CA GLY A 101 -15.93 98.90 -21.25
C GLY A 101 -16.69 97.74 -20.62
N ASP A 102 -17.93 97.52 -21.04
CA ASP A 102 -18.77 96.42 -20.55
C ASP A 102 -18.25 95.06 -21.01
N ALA A 103 -17.82 94.95 -22.27
CA ALA A 103 -17.25 93.73 -22.84
C ALA A 103 -15.95 93.30 -22.12
N VAL A 104 -15.07 94.25 -21.80
CA VAL A 104 -13.85 94.00 -21.00
C VAL A 104 -14.20 93.53 -19.59
N ASN A 105 -15.19 94.15 -18.94
CA ASN A 105 -15.63 93.74 -17.61
C ASN A 105 -16.25 92.34 -17.61
N GLN A 106 -17.04 92.01 -18.64
CA GLN A 106 -17.63 90.68 -18.80
C GLN A 106 -16.55 89.61 -19.02
N PHE A 107 -15.58 89.88 -19.89
CA PHE A 107 -14.45 88.97 -20.11
C PHE A 107 -13.63 88.77 -18.83
N ALA A 108 -13.32 89.83 -18.10
CA ALA A 108 -12.61 89.75 -16.83
C ALA A 108 -13.39 88.95 -15.76
N ALA A 109 -14.71 89.11 -15.70
CA ALA A 109 -15.56 88.33 -14.82
C ALA A 109 -15.58 86.83 -15.20
N ASN A 110 -15.67 86.52 -16.50
CA ASN A 110 -15.60 85.15 -17.00
C ASN A 110 -14.26 84.48 -16.66
N MET A 111 -13.14 85.19 -16.91
CA MET A 111 -11.80 84.70 -16.56
C MET A 111 -11.63 84.48 -15.06
N ARG A 112 -12.15 85.37 -14.20
CA ARG A 112 -12.12 85.18 -12.74
C ARG A 112 -12.90 83.94 -12.31
N ASN A 113 -14.09 83.72 -12.90
CA ASN A 113 -14.88 82.53 -12.61
C ASN A 113 -14.17 81.26 -13.09
N GLU A 114 -13.53 81.28 -14.25
CA GLU A 114 -12.76 80.15 -14.77
C GLU A 114 -11.53 79.85 -13.89
N ILE A 115 -10.79 80.88 -13.48
CA ILE A 115 -9.68 80.76 -12.52
C ILE A 115 -10.18 80.12 -11.21
N GLY A 116 -11.26 80.63 -10.62
CA GLY A 116 -11.82 80.07 -9.39
C GLY A 116 -12.28 78.61 -9.54
N ASN A 117 -12.86 78.25 -10.69
CA ASN A 117 -13.21 76.87 -11.01
C ASN A 117 -11.98 75.96 -11.15
N LEU A 118 -10.91 76.46 -11.78
CA LEU A 118 -9.66 75.73 -11.93
C LEU A 118 -8.94 75.55 -10.58
N GLU A 119 -8.94 76.57 -9.73
CA GLU A 119 -8.41 76.50 -8.36
C GLU A 119 -9.17 75.47 -7.52
N ALA A 120 -10.51 75.47 -7.57
CA ALA A 120 -11.32 74.48 -6.88
C ALA A 120 -11.04 73.04 -7.37
N ARG A 121 -10.88 72.85 -8.69
CA ARG A 121 -10.49 71.56 -9.28
C ARG A 121 -9.08 71.13 -8.87
N LEU A 122 -8.14 72.07 -8.80
CA LEU A 122 -6.78 71.82 -8.35
C LEU A 122 -6.76 71.35 -6.88
N GLU A 123 -7.54 72.01 -6.02
CA GLU A 123 -7.63 71.62 -4.61
C GLU A 123 -8.30 70.25 -4.44
N GLN A 124 -9.35 69.96 -5.22
CA GLN A 124 -9.96 68.64 -5.27
C GLN A 124 -8.97 67.57 -5.75
N ALA A 125 -8.17 67.85 -6.79
CA ALA A 125 -7.15 66.93 -7.25
C ALA A 125 -6.04 66.71 -6.21
N ASN A 126 -5.64 67.76 -5.49
CA ASN A 126 -4.63 67.69 -4.43
C ASN A 126 -5.12 66.88 -3.23
N THR A 127 -6.39 67.02 -2.83
CA THR A 127 -6.98 66.24 -1.75
C THR A 127 -7.07 64.76 -2.13
N LEU A 128 -7.50 64.44 -3.36
CA LEU A 128 -7.51 63.07 -3.89
C LEU A 128 -6.10 62.47 -4.01
N ARG A 129 -5.11 63.27 -4.42
CA ARG A 129 -3.71 62.83 -4.46
C ARG A 129 -3.21 62.46 -3.06
N LYS A 130 -3.46 63.32 -2.06
CA LYS A 130 -3.06 63.06 -0.66
C LYS A 130 -3.76 61.82 -0.10
N SER A 131 -5.05 61.62 -0.36
CA SER A 131 -5.75 60.41 0.09
C SER A 131 -5.18 59.15 -0.57
N ALA A 132 -4.92 59.20 -1.89
CA ALA A 132 -4.30 58.08 -2.61
C ALA A 132 -2.88 57.75 -2.11
N GLU A 133 -2.08 58.76 -1.73
CA GLU A 133 -0.76 58.56 -1.13
C GLU A 133 -0.84 57.88 0.24
N VAL A 134 -1.83 58.24 1.06
CA VAL A 134 -2.10 57.57 2.35
C VAL A 134 -2.53 56.13 2.13
N ASP A 135 -3.44 55.89 1.20
CA ASP A 135 -3.92 54.53 0.87
C ASP A 135 -2.81 53.66 0.31
N LEU A 136 -1.96 54.19 -0.58
CA LEU A 136 -0.77 53.50 -1.09
C LEU A 136 0.21 53.15 0.04
N SER A 137 0.39 54.07 1.00
CA SER A 137 1.28 53.85 2.14
C SER A 137 0.73 52.76 3.08
N ARG A 138 -0.59 52.76 3.34
CA ARG A 138 -1.26 51.68 4.09
C ARG A 138 -1.14 50.35 3.37
N TYR A 139 -1.42 50.32 2.06
CA TYR A 139 -1.28 49.13 1.24
C TYR A 139 0.14 48.54 1.31
N LYS A 140 1.19 49.36 1.19
CA LYS A 140 2.58 48.90 1.32
C LYS A 140 2.91 48.36 2.72
N LYS A 141 2.27 48.89 3.76
CA LYS A 141 2.44 48.43 5.14
C LYS A 141 1.74 47.09 5.40
N ASP A 142 0.53 46.94 4.87
CA ASP A 142 -0.28 45.73 5.06
C ASP A 142 0.18 44.58 4.13
N TYR A 143 0.71 44.93 2.96
CA TYR A 143 1.24 44.00 1.96
C TYR A 143 2.73 44.24 1.69
N PRO A 144 3.62 44.06 2.68
CA PRO A 144 5.04 44.26 2.47
C PRO A 144 5.58 43.16 1.53
N PRO A 145 6.61 43.45 0.70
CA PRO A 145 7.21 42.47 -0.21
C PRO A 145 7.70 41.18 0.46
N SER A 146 7.94 41.22 1.78
CA SER A 146 8.26 40.04 2.60
C SER A 146 7.12 39.02 2.67
N LEU A 147 5.85 39.43 2.55
CA LEU A 147 4.72 38.50 2.53
C LEU A 147 4.73 37.62 1.28
N THR A 148 5.04 38.18 0.12
CA THR A 148 5.18 37.40 -1.13
C THR A 148 6.27 36.35 -0.98
N LYS A 149 7.44 36.73 -0.44
CA LYS A 149 8.52 35.77 -0.18
C LYS A 149 8.10 34.68 0.81
N ARG A 150 7.34 35.02 1.86
CA ARG A 150 6.81 34.04 2.83
C ARG A 150 5.79 33.10 2.20
N LEU A 151 4.94 33.62 1.30
CA LEU A 151 3.99 32.82 0.54
C LEU A 151 4.72 31.82 -0.36
N ASP A 152 5.73 32.26 -1.11
CA ASP A 152 6.53 31.40 -1.97
C ASP A 152 7.25 30.28 -1.19
N VAL A 153 7.79 30.61 -0.02
CA VAL A 153 8.41 29.61 0.88
C VAL A 153 7.37 28.63 1.39
N ALA A 154 6.23 29.11 1.91
CA ALA A 154 5.15 28.26 2.39
C ALA A 154 4.57 27.36 1.29
N GLU A 155 4.48 27.83 0.05
CA GLU A 155 4.06 27.02 -1.09
C GLU A 155 5.07 25.94 -1.43
N LYS A 156 6.37 26.25 -1.41
CA LYS A 156 7.44 25.27 -1.61
C LYS A 156 7.40 24.20 -0.51
N ASP A 157 7.27 24.62 0.75
CA ASP A 157 7.15 23.72 1.89
C ASP A 157 5.89 22.85 1.82
N ASN A 158 4.76 23.40 1.35
CA ASN A 158 3.54 22.62 1.14
C ASN A 158 3.73 21.54 0.06
N ARG A 159 4.45 21.86 -1.02
CA ARG A 159 4.76 20.91 -2.09
C ARG A 159 5.70 19.80 -1.61
N THR A 160 6.73 20.12 -0.82
CA THR A 160 7.63 19.11 -0.23
C THR A 160 6.88 18.21 0.75
N LEU A 161 6.11 18.78 1.68
CA LEU A 161 5.30 18.00 2.63
C LEU A 161 4.27 17.10 1.93
N LYS A 162 3.65 17.56 0.83
CA LYS A 162 2.75 16.72 0.02
C LYS A 162 3.48 15.54 -0.61
N ARG A 163 4.71 15.74 -1.06
CA ARG A 163 5.55 14.66 -1.62
C ARG A 163 5.94 13.66 -0.54
N GLU A 164 6.46 14.14 0.59
CA GLU A 164 6.82 13.29 1.75
C GLU A 164 5.63 12.48 2.24
N ARG A 165 4.44 13.08 2.33
CA ARG A 165 3.21 12.39 2.69
C ARG A 165 2.87 11.25 1.71
N ARG A 166 3.08 11.44 0.40
CA ARG A 166 2.86 10.37 -0.60
C ARG A 166 3.86 9.23 -0.42
N GLU A 167 5.14 9.56 -0.28
CA GLU A 167 6.21 8.58 -0.07
C GLU A 167 6.01 7.78 1.23
N LEU A 168 5.62 8.45 2.32
CA LEU A 168 5.27 7.79 3.59
C LEU A 168 4.05 6.88 3.45
N LYS A 169 3.02 7.31 2.70
CA LYS A 169 1.83 6.48 2.46
C LYS A 169 2.20 5.22 1.67
N GLU A 170 3.05 5.33 0.65
CA GLU A 170 3.57 4.18 -0.11
C GLU A 170 4.39 3.23 0.76
N ARG A 171 5.27 3.76 1.61
CA ARG A 171 6.03 2.95 2.58
C ARG A 171 5.10 2.22 3.55
N LEU A 172 4.08 2.91 4.07
CA LEU A 172 3.09 2.32 4.97
C LEU A 172 2.31 1.18 4.29
N THR A 173 1.90 1.36 3.02
CA THR A 173 1.24 0.29 2.27
C THR A 173 2.14 -0.92 2.05
N LYS A 174 3.42 -0.71 1.70
CA LYS A 174 4.39 -1.80 1.56
C LYS A 174 4.62 -2.54 2.87
N LEU A 175 4.78 -1.81 3.97
CA LEU A 175 4.99 -2.39 5.30
C LEU A 175 3.77 -3.21 5.76
N ASN A 176 2.55 -2.70 5.51
CA ASN A 176 1.33 -3.45 5.81
C ASN A 176 1.23 -4.73 4.99
N GLN A 177 1.61 -4.71 3.71
CA GLN A 177 1.61 -5.89 2.87
C GLN A 177 2.59 -6.95 3.38
N GLN A 178 3.81 -6.54 3.75
CA GLN A 178 4.79 -7.41 4.40
C GLN A 178 4.29 -7.99 5.73
N CYS A 179 3.62 -7.20 6.57
CA CYS A 179 3.02 -7.69 7.81
C CYS A 179 1.97 -8.79 7.55
N VAL A 180 1.14 -8.64 6.53
CA VAL A 180 0.13 -9.66 6.16
C VAL A 180 0.82 -10.93 5.65
N GLU A 181 1.86 -10.80 4.82
CA GLU A 181 2.66 -11.94 4.33
C GLU A 181 3.29 -12.71 5.49
N TYR A 182 3.98 -12.02 6.42
CA TYR A 182 4.59 -12.64 7.59
C TYR A 182 3.57 -13.29 8.53
N GLN A 183 2.38 -12.71 8.69
CA GLN A 183 1.30 -13.34 9.44
C GLN A 183 0.84 -14.65 8.79
N GLY A 184 0.73 -14.67 7.45
CA GLY A 184 0.43 -15.88 6.69
C GLY A 184 1.49 -16.96 6.89
N GLU A 185 2.76 -16.60 6.75
CA GLU A 185 3.89 -17.51 6.99
C GLU A 185 3.90 -18.07 8.40
N LEU A 186 3.69 -17.23 9.43
CA LEU A 186 3.61 -17.67 10.83
C LEU A 186 2.52 -18.71 11.05
N VAL A 187 1.35 -18.56 10.44
CA VAL A 187 0.27 -19.56 10.53
C VAL A 187 0.70 -20.88 9.90
N THR A 188 1.37 -20.85 8.74
CA THR A 188 1.85 -22.07 8.10
C THR A 188 2.95 -22.77 8.92
N LEU A 189 3.88 -22.01 9.50
CA LEU A 189 4.95 -22.55 10.35
C LEU A 189 4.38 -23.16 11.63
N ARG A 190 3.38 -22.53 12.26
CA ARG A 190 2.70 -23.10 13.43
C ARG A 190 2.03 -24.44 13.12
N LYS A 191 1.38 -24.57 11.96
CA LYS A 191 0.79 -25.85 11.52
C LYS A 191 1.87 -26.93 11.33
N LYS A 192 2.99 -26.58 10.69
CA LYS A 192 4.13 -27.50 10.51
C LYS A 192 4.73 -27.93 11.85
N LEU A 193 4.89 -27.00 12.79
CA LEU A 193 5.39 -27.29 14.14
C LEU A 193 4.48 -28.29 14.87
N ALA A 194 3.16 -28.07 14.87
CA ALA A 194 2.21 -28.97 15.50
C ALA A 194 2.22 -30.38 14.87
N ALA A 195 2.32 -30.47 13.54
CA ALA A 195 2.45 -31.74 12.84
C ALA A 195 3.75 -32.47 13.22
N ALA A 196 4.88 -31.77 13.26
CA ALA A 196 6.16 -32.34 13.68
C ALA A 196 6.15 -32.82 15.14
N GLN A 197 5.50 -32.07 16.04
CA GLN A 197 5.34 -32.48 17.44
C GLN A 197 4.51 -33.76 17.57
N SER A 198 3.43 -33.90 16.79
CA SER A 198 2.63 -35.13 16.75
C SER A 198 3.46 -36.34 16.29
N ILE A 199 4.27 -36.18 15.23
CA ILE A 199 5.15 -37.23 14.72
C ILE A 199 6.19 -37.64 15.78
N ILE A 200 6.81 -36.67 16.47
CA ILE A 200 7.78 -36.93 17.54
C ILE A 200 7.14 -37.76 18.65
N GLU A 201 5.90 -37.46 19.03
CA GLU A 201 5.22 -38.19 20.10
C GLU A 201 4.89 -39.63 19.70
N THR A 202 4.50 -39.86 18.45
CA THR A 202 4.31 -41.21 17.90
C THR A 202 5.64 -41.99 17.91
N LEU A 203 6.72 -41.41 17.39
CA LEU A 203 8.03 -42.05 17.36
C LEU A 203 8.55 -42.36 18.78
N LYS A 204 8.29 -41.48 19.75
CA LYS A 204 8.64 -41.75 21.16
C LYS A 204 7.93 -42.97 21.71
N ARG A 205 6.64 -43.16 21.41
CA ARG A 205 5.90 -44.36 21.83
C ARG A 205 6.48 -45.61 21.18
N GLU A 206 6.68 -45.58 19.87
CA GLU A 206 7.26 -46.71 19.13
C GLU A 206 8.66 -47.08 19.66
N CYS A 207 9.53 -46.09 19.93
CA CYS A 207 10.83 -46.34 20.55
C CYS A 207 10.71 -46.93 21.96
N SER A 208 9.71 -46.52 22.75
CA SER A 208 9.48 -47.08 24.07
C SER A 208 9.01 -48.54 23.99
N GLU A 209 8.08 -48.84 23.08
CA GLU A 209 7.59 -50.20 22.81
C GLU A 209 8.73 -51.12 22.35
N LEU A 210 9.52 -50.68 21.37
CA LEU A 210 10.72 -51.41 20.93
C LEU A 210 11.71 -51.64 22.07
N GLY A 211 11.89 -50.66 22.97
CA GLY A 211 12.71 -50.83 24.16
C GLY A 211 12.18 -51.90 25.11
N HIS A 212 10.85 -51.97 25.30
CA HIS A 212 10.22 -53.02 26.08
C HIS A 212 10.37 -54.40 25.44
N ASP A 213 10.16 -54.50 24.12
CA ASP A 213 10.29 -55.75 23.38
C ASP A 213 11.73 -56.25 23.36
N LEU A 214 12.71 -55.35 23.21
CA LEU A 214 14.12 -55.68 23.30
C LEU A 214 14.50 -56.17 24.70
N ASN A 215 14.01 -55.50 25.74
CA ASN A 215 14.23 -55.95 27.12
C ASN A 215 13.61 -57.33 27.38
N ARG A 216 12.45 -57.63 26.77
CA ARG A 216 11.84 -58.96 26.82
C ARG A 216 12.69 -59.99 26.08
N ALA A 217 13.12 -59.68 24.86
CA ALA A 217 13.97 -60.56 24.04
C ALA A 217 15.35 -60.82 24.69
N CYS A 218 15.87 -59.85 25.46
CA CYS A 218 17.12 -59.99 26.20
C CYS A 218 16.94 -60.56 27.63
N GLY A 219 15.72 -60.95 28.03
CA GLY A 219 15.46 -61.51 29.36
C GLY A 219 15.63 -60.53 30.53
N MET A 220 15.59 -59.22 30.26
CA MET A 220 15.79 -58.12 31.22
C MET A 220 14.47 -57.59 31.81
N GLY A 221 13.32 -58.00 31.26
CA GLY A 221 12.01 -57.37 31.53
C GLY A 221 11.23 -57.87 32.75
N GLN A 222 11.43 -59.11 33.18
CA GLN A 222 10.74 -59.73 34.33
C GLN A 222 11.66 -60.82 34.89
N ARG A 223 11.57 -61.10 36.20
CA ARG A 223 12.27 -62.26 36.78
C ARG A 223 11.72 -63.50 36.05
N PRO A 224 12.53 -64.27 35.31
CA PRO A 224 12.05 -65.48 34.64
C PRO A 224 11.45 -66.42 35.69
N GLU A 225 10.41 -67.17 35.30
CA GLU A 225 9.82 -68.19 36.16
C GLU A 225 10.92 -69.14 36.64
N THR A 226 11.01 -69.33 37.96
CA THR A 226 12.06 -70.13 38.58
C THR A 226 11.49 -71.39 39.19
N PHE A 227 12.06 -72.53 38.86
CA PHE A 227 11.62 -73.82 39.35
C PHE A 227 12.75 -74.47 40.13
N PRO A 228 12.57 -74.82 41.42
CA PRO A 228 13.55 -75.59 42.16
C PRO A 228 13.50 -77.07 41.73
N LEU A 229 14.67 -77.69 41.59
CA LEU A 229 14.81 -79.11 41.26
C LEU A 229 16.17 -79.66 41.72
N MET A 230 16.43 -80.96 41.51
CA MET A 230 17.71 -81.60 41.83
C MET A 230 18.39 -82.15 40.57
N TYR A 231 19.71 -81.98 40.50
CA TYR A 231 20.58 -82.59 39.50
C TYR A 231 21.64 -83.44 40.21
N ASP A 232 21.64 -84.75 39.99
CA ASP A 232 22.58 -85.70 40.62
C ASP A 232 22.70 -85.50 42.14
N GLY A 233 21.55 -85.36 42.80
CA GLY A 233 21.47 -85.16 44.26
C GLY A 233 21.91 -83.79 44.75
N ARG A 234 22.03 -82.78 43.87
CA ARG A 234 22.38 -81.40 44.26
C ARG A 234 21.35 -80.39 43.74
N GLU A 235 21.10 -79.35 44.53
CA GLU A 235 20.13 -78.30 44.19
C GLU A 235 20.46 -77.57 42.89
N ALA A 236 19.44 -77.41 42.05
CA ALA A 236 19.46 -76.65 40.83
C ALA A 236 18.18 -75.78 40.73
N ILE A 237 18.26 -74.69 39.97
CA ILE A 237 17.11 -73.86 39.65
C ILE A 237 16.99 -73.84 38.14
N ALA A 238 15.81 -74.15 37.62
CA ALA A 238 15.48 -74.02 36.21
C ALA A 238 14.78 -72.67 35.94
N TYR A 239 15.04 -72.14 34.76
CA TYR A 239 14.50 -70.91 34.21
C TYR A 239 13.99 -71.20 32.80
N ILE A 240 12.83 -70.66 32.44
CA ILE A 240 12.31 -70.77 31.07
C ILE A 240 12.65 -69.49 30.32
N HIS A 241 13.30 -69.65 29.17
CA HIS A 241 13.59 -68.56 28.23
C HIS A 241 12.84 -68.79 26.93
N GLU A 242 12.39 -67.71 26.32
CA GLU A 242 11.63 -67.72 25.07
C GLU A 242 12.44 -67.05 23.97
N PHE A 243 12.45 -67.66 22.79
CA PHE A 243 13.23 -67.19 21.66
C PHE A 243 12.35 -67.02 20.42
N PRO A 244 12.46 -65.88 19.70
CA PRO A 244 11.61 -65.56 18.55
C PRO A 244 12.15 -66.17 17.25
N HIS A 245 12.55 -67.45 17.29
CA HIS A 245 12.90 -68.23 16.12
C HIS A 245 12.65 -69.72 16.36
N GLY A 246 12.22 -70.44 15.33
CA GLY A 246 11.97 -71.87 15.40
C GLY A 246 13.26 -72.71 15.44
N LEU A 247 13.16 -73.92 16.01
CA LEU A 247 14.18 -74.95 15.91
C LEU A 247 13.68 -76.09 15.02
N VAL A 248 14.61 -76.77 14.36
CA VAL A 248 14.29 -77.94 13.52
C VAL A 248 14.43 -79.20 14.37
N ALA A 249 13.35 -79.98 14.47
CA ALA A 249 13.36 -81.25 15.20
C ALA A 249 14.28 -82.29 14.54
N GLU A 250 14.96 -83.11 15.37
CA GLU A 250 15.70 -84.28 14.92
C GLU A 250 14.77 -85.33 14.27
N THR A 251 15.35 -86.25 13.48
CA THR A 251 14.63 -87.21 12.63
C THR A 251 13.59 -88.08 13.36
N GLY A 252 13.66 -88.24 14.68
CA GLY A 252 12.69 -88.98 15.49
C GLY A 252 11.46 -88.17 15.95
N GLN A 253 11.57 -86.85 16.11
CA GLN A 253 10.50 -85.99 16.66
C GLN A 253 9.73 -85.22 15.56
N ARG A 254 10.18 -85.28 14.31
CA ARG A 254 9.55 -84.57 13.18
C ARG A 254 8.07 -84.88 12.96
N GLY A 255 7.63 -86.09 13.32
CA GLY A 255 6.22 -86.48 13.17
C GLY A 255 5.29 -85.92 14.25
N GLU A 256 5.85 -85.40 15.33
CA GLU A 256 5.12 -84.91 16.52
C GLU A 256 5.33 -83.39 16.71
N ALA A 257 6.44 -82.84 16.21
CA ALA A 257 6.81 -81.44 16.33
C ALA A 257 6.07 -80.52 15.34
N LEU A 258 5.74 -79.31 15.80
CA LEU A 258 5.25 -78.22 14.97
C LEU A 258 6.44 -77.49 14.32
N LEU A 259 6.84 -77.94 13.13
CA LEU A 259 8.06 -77.49 12.45
C LEU A 259 7.98 -76.06 11.89
N THR A 260 6.78 -75.51 11.75
CA THR A 260 6.54 -74.14 11.28
C THR A 260 6.45 -73.11 12.40
N ALA A 261 6.51 -73.54 13.67
CA ALA A 261 6.58 -72.62 14.79
C ALA A 261 7.85 -71.77 14.67
N ASN A 262 7.69 -70.44 14.61
CA ASN A 262 8.81 -69.52 14.59
C ASN A 262 9.22 -69.12 16.01
N TYR A 263 9.28 -70.12 16.88
CA TYR A 263 9.40 -69.97 18.32
C TYR A 263 9.99 -71.25 18.91
N HIS A 264 10.85 -71.09 19.92
CA HIS A 264 11.23 -72.18 20.81
C HIS A 264 11.46 -71.65 22.22
N GLN A 265 11.46 -72.57 23.18
CA GLN A 265 11.77 -72.28 24.57
C GLN A 265 13.08 -72.99 24.96
N GLN A 266 13.78 -72.46 25.96
CA GLN A 266 14.90 -73.15 26.59
C GLN A 266 14.68 -73.24 28.09
N ILE A 267 14.82 -74.45 28.63
CA ILE A 267 14.96 -74.66 30.07
C ILE A 267 16.44 -74.51 30.38
N ARG A 268 16.83 -73.41 31.03
CA ARG A 268 18.20 -73.18 31.50
C ARG A 268 18.29 -73.45 32.98
N THR A 269 19.40 -74.04 33.42
CA THR A 269 19.60 -74.32 34.85
C THR A 269 20.74 -73.50 35.44
N SER A 270 20.70 -73.29 36.76
CA SER A 270 21.82 -72.71 37.53
C SER A 270 23.10 -73.57 37.51
N ARG A 271 23.01 -74.78 36.93
CA ARG A 271 24.12 -75.71 36.68
C ARG A 271 24.71 -75.61 35.27
N LEU A 272 24.31 -74.61 34.49
CA LEU A 272 24.78 -74.38 33.11
C LEU A 272 24.37 -75.48 32.12
N LEU A 273 23.33 -76.24 32.45
CA LEU A 273 22.68 -77.19 31.53
C LEU A 273 21.47 -76.51 30.87
N THR A 274 21.29 -76.79 29.59
CA THR A 274 20.22 -76.23 28.76
C THR A 274 19.49 -77.35 28.04
N MET A 275 18.17 -77.29 28.02
CA MET A 275 17.31 -78.19 27.26
C MET A 275 16.45 -77.34 26.32
N ASP A 276 16.57 -77.59 25.02
CA ASP A 276 15.74 -76.94 24.01
C ASP A 276 14.36 -77.60 23.97
N VAL A 277 13.33 -76.76 23.95
CA VAL A 277 11.92 -77.17 23.95
C VAL A 277 11.25 -76.63 22.69
N ILE A 278 10.61 -77.53 21.95
CA ILE A 278 9.82 -77.21 20.77
C ILE A 278 8.36 -77.62 20.98
N PRO A 279 7.39 -76.90 20.39
CA PRO A 279 5.99 -77.25 20.51
C PRO A 279 5.64 -78.49 19.67
N SER A 280 4.78 -79.36 20.21
CA SER A 280 4.15 -80.45 19.45
C SER A 280 2.94 -79.97 18.65
N VAL A 281 2.48 -80.78 17.69
CA VAL A 281 1.20 -80.58 16.97
C VAL A 281 -0.03 -80.78 17.86
N TRP A 282 0.18 -81.16 19.12
CA TRP A 282 -0.83 -81.26 20.16
C TRP A 282 -0.61 -80.22 21.28
N GLY A 283 0.24 -79.21 21.09
CA GLY A 283 0.44 -78.14 22.07
C GLY A 283 1.14 -78.58 23.35
N THR A 284 1.84 -79.72 23.33
CA THR A 284 2.68 -80.19 24.43
C THR A 284 4.16 -79.87 24.18
N PRO A 285 4.96 -79.68 25.25
CA PRO A 285 6.40 -79.45 25.09
C PRO A 285 7.12 -80.74 24.69
N LEU A 286 7.97 -80.66 23.66
CA LEU A 286 8.88 -81.72 23.25
C LEU A 286 10.31 -81.30 23.58
N TYR A 287 10.98 -82.05 24.44
CA TYR A 287 12.37 -81.81 24.80
C TYR A 287 13.03 -83.07 25.36
N TYR A 288 14.35 -83.13 25.26
CA TYR A 288 15.13 -84.19 25.88
C TYR A 288 15.45 -83.83 27.33
N ARG A 289 14.93 -84.62 28.27
CA ARG A 289 15.31 -84.51 29.69
C ARG A 289 16.72 -85.07 29.85
N ILE A 290 17.66 -84.21 30.27
CA ILE A 290 19.06 -84.61 30.49
C ILE A 290 19.12 -85.63 31.65
N PRO A 291 19.84 -86.76 31.50
CA PRO A 291 20.03 -87.74 32.57
C PRO A 291 20.58 -87.08 33.83
N GLY A 292 20.05 -87.46 34.99
CA GLY A 292 20.33 -86.84 36.29
C GLY A 292 19.24 -85.91 36.81
N PHE A 293 18.27 -85.55 35.96
CA PHE A 293 17.04 -84.83 36.35
C PHE A 293 15.80 -85.72 36.54
N GLU A 294 15.91 -87.02 36.25
CA GLU A 294 14.78 -87.94 36.08
C GLU A 294 14.03 -88.25 37.39
N THR A 295 14.72 -88.22 38.53
CA THR A 295 14.17 -88.66 39.82
C THR A 295 13.44 -87.57 40.58
N ASP A 296 13.85 -86.30 40.40
CA ASP A 296 13.35 -85.14 41.14
C ASP A 296 12.95 -84.01 40.17
N TRP A 297 12.34 -84.38 39.04
CA TRP A 297 11.83 -83.42 38.06
C TRP A 297 10.66 -82.63 38.64
N ASN A 298 10.73 -81.30 38.54
CA ASN A 298 9.63 -80.44 38.93
C ASN A 298 8.57 -80.39 37.81
N THR A 299 7.41 -81.00 38.05
CA THR A 299 6.31 -81.08 37.07
C THR A 299 5.72 -79.73 36.69
N ASP A 300 5.85 -78.70 37.55
CA ASP A 300 5.40 -77.34 37.25
C ASP A 300 6.12 -76.75 36.03
N ILE A 301 7.31 -77.28 35.69
CA ILE A 301 8.03 -76.91 34.47
C ILE A 301 7.23 -77.34 33.24
N ASP A 302 6.70 -78.56 33.22
CA ASP A 302 5.91 -79.08 32.09
C ASP A 302 4.62 -78.29 31.91
N GLU A 303 3.94 -77.97 33.02
CA GLU A 303 2.72 -77.15 33.02
C GLU A 303 3.00 -75.74 32.48
N CYS A 304 4.06 -75.09 32.96
CA CYS A 304 4.41 -73.74 32.52
C CYS A 304 4.78 -73.70 31.02
N LEU A 305 5.53 -74.70 30.54
CA LEU A 305 5.87 -74.81 29.12
C LEU A 305 4.61 -75.02 28.28
N ALA A 306 3.70 -75.91 28.72
CA ALA A 306 2.44 -76.19 28.04
C ALA A 306 1.55 -74.93 27.96
N ASP A 307 1.42 -74.16 29.04
CA ASP A 307 0.65 -72.92 29.08
C ASP A 307 1.20 -71.88 28.10
N LYS A 308 2.52 -71.69 28.09
CA LYS A 308 3.19 -70.77 27.17
C LYS A 308 3.03 -71.21 25.71
N ILE A 309 3.13 -72.52 25.43
CA ILE A 309 2.89 -73.07 24.09
C ILE A 309 1.44 -72.82 23.68
N MET A 310 0.46 -73.09 24.54
CA MET A 310 -0.95 -72.89 24.22
C MET A 310 -1.28 -71.41 23.98
N ALA A 311 -0.70 -70.49 24.74
CA ALA A 311 -0.85 -69.04 24.51
C ALA A 311 -0.25 -68.60 23.16
N TYR A 312 0.89 -69.17 22.78
CA TYR A 312 1.48 -68.98 21.46
C TYR A 312 0.57 -69.51 20.34
N LEU A 313 0.06 -70.74 20.49
CA LEU A 313 -0.84 -71.35 19.52
C LEU A 313 -2.16 -70.60 19.38
N GLU A 314 -2.73 -70.07 20.46
CA GLU A 314 -3.95 -69.27 20.40
C GLU A 314 -3.80 -68.04 19.50
N THR A 315 -2.61 -67.43 19.49
CA THR A 315 -2.30 -66.23 18.70
C THR A 315 -1.91 -66.55 17.27
N ASP A 316 -0.93 -67.45 17.09
CA ASP A 316 -0.28 -67.67 15.78
C ASP A 316 -0.84 -68.88 15.02
N PHE A 317 -1.47 -69.84 15.71
CA PHE A 317 -2.06 -71.06 15.14
C PHE A 317 -3.50 -71.30 15.66
N PRO A 318 -4.42 -70.33 15.52
CA PRO A 318 -5.71 -70.36 16.21
C PRO A 318 -6.58 -71.56 15.84
N ARG A 319 -6.45 -72.13 14.63
CA ARG A 319 -7.22 -73.33 14.23
C ARG A 319 -6.63 -74.59 14.85
N LEU A 320 -5.31 -74.72 14.88
CA LEU A 320 -4.63 -75.79 15.61
C LEU A 320 -4.98 -75.75 17.10
N HIS A 321 -4.91 -74.56 17.72
CA HIS A 321 -5.32 -74.34 19.10
C HIS A 321 -6.75 -74.83 19.35
N ARG A 322 -7.69 -74.45 18.47
CA ARG A 322 -9.08 -74.91 18.56
C ARG A 322 -9.20 -76.44 18.45
N ARG A 323 -8.49 -77.08 17.52
CA ARG A 323 -8.47 -78.55 17.40
C ARG A 323 -8.01 -79.22 18.69
N ILE A 324 -6.97 -78.66 19.31
CA ILE A 324 -6.44 -79.16 20.58
C ILE A 324 -7.48 -79.02 21.67
N MET A 325 -8.14 -77.87 21.80
CA MET A 325 -9.21 -77.68 22.79
C MET A 325 -10.39 -78.63 22.57
N ASP A 326 -10.85 -78.78 21.33
CA ASP A 326 -11.93 -79.73 21.02
C ASP A 326 -11.51 -81.19 21.33
N SER A 327 -10.22 -81.53 21.16
CA SER A 327 -9.71 -82.87 21.51
C SER A 327 -9.62 -83.12 23.02
N LYS A 328 -9.53 -82.05 23.84
CA LYS A 328 -9.59 -82.16 25.31
C LYS A 328 -11.00 -82.48 25.80
N ASP A 329 -12.02 -82.07 25.04
CA ASP A 329 -13.42 -82.35 25.35
C ASP A 329 -13.93 -83.64 24.69
N ALA A 330 -13.27 -84.12 23.63
CA ALA A 330 -13.65 -85.32 22.91
C ALA A 330 -13.31 -86.60 23.71
N PRO A 331 -14.30 -87.47 24.00
CA PRO A 331 -14.05 -88.72 24.72
C PRO A 331 -13.25 -89.70 23.86
N ILE A 332 -12.48 -90.56 24.51
CA ILE A 332 -11.65 -91.56 23.83
C ILE A 332 -12.45 -92.50 22.90
N ASP A 333 -13.76 -92.67 23.15
CA ASP A 333 -14.69 -93.43 22.31
C ASP A 333 -14.80 -92.91 20.86
N GLU A 334 -14.40 -91.66 20.59
CA GLU A 334 -14.36 -91.13 19.22
C GLU A 334 -13.20 -91.68 18.38
N LEU A 335 -12.20 -92.31 19.01
CA LEU A 335 -11.06 -92.90 18.32
C LEU A 335 -11.44 -94.24 17.67
N LYS A 336 -11.23 -94.34 16.36
CA LYS A 336 -11.54 -95.54 15.57
C LYS A 336 -10.44 -96.59 15.71
N MET A 337 -10.52 -97.42 16.75
CA MET A 337 -9.58 -98.52 17.02
C MET A 337 -10.30 -99.82 17.42
N ARG A 338 -9.56 -100.92 17.55
CA ARG A 338 -10.10 -102.21 18.01
C ARG A 338 -10.66 -102.09 19.44
N PRO A 339 -11.79 -102.75 19.75
CA PRO A 339 -12.39 -102.71 21.09
C PRO A 339 -11.42 -103.13 22.21
N GLU A 340 -10.54 -104.10 21.95
CA GLU A 340 -9.53 -104.56 22.91
C GLU A 340 -8.49 -103.47 23.24
N THR A 341 -8.11 -102.65 22.26
CA THR A 341 -7.17 -101.54 22.44
C THR A 341 -7.85 -100.41 23.20
N LEU A 342 -9.11 -100.10 22.85
CA LEU A 342 -9.90 -99.07 23.54
C LEU A 342 -10.14 -99.43 25.01
N GLU A 343 -10.51 -100.68 25.30
CA GLU A 343 -10.74 -101.16 26.67
C GLU A 343 -9.45 -101.11 27.50
N ALA A 344 -8.31 -101.42 26.90
CA ALA A 344 -7.02 -101.31 27.59
C ALA A 344 -6.68 -99.87 27.99
N ILE A 345 -7.09 -98.88 27.20
CA ILE A 345 -6.90 -97.47 27.54
C ILE A 345 -7.94 -97.00 28.57
N LYS A 346 -9.19 -97.45 28.48
CA LYS A 346 -10.24 -97.12 29.49
C LYS A 346 -9.94 -97.64 30.89
N GLN A 347 -9.08 -98.65 31.03
CA GLN A 347 -8.59 -99.13 32.32
C GLN A 347 -7.51 -98.21 32.93
N THR A 348 -7.18 -97.11 32.27
CA THR A 348 -6.23 -96.09 32.70
C THR A 348 -6.91 -94.72 32.81
N GLU A 349 -6.18 -93.69 33.22
CA GLU A 349 -6.72 -92.32 33.41
C GLU A 349 -6.80 -91.50 32.10
N PHE A 350 -6.69 -92.16 30.95
CA PHE A 350 -6.68 -91.52 29.63
C PHE A 350 -8.09 -91.51 29.01
N ASP A 351 -8.90 -90.53 29.38
CA ASP A 351 -10.33 -90.49 29.05
C ASP A 351 -10.67 -89.72 27.76
N THR A 352 -9.73 -88.93 27.23
CA THR A 352 -9.97 -88.00 26.11
C THR A 352 -9.04 -88.26 24.93
N VAL A 353 -9.46 -87.84 23.73
CA VAL A 353 -8.62 -87.91 22.53
C VAL A 353 -7.28 -87.21 22.77
N PHE A 354 -7.31 -86.02 23.39
CA PHE A 354 -6.11 -85.27 23.73
C PHE A 354 -5.16 -86.07 24.63
N SER A 355 -5.68 -86.65 25.72
CA SER A 355 -4.87 -87.34 26.73
C SER A 355 -4.01 -88.46 26.11
N VAL A 356 -4.53 -89.15 25.10
CA VAL A 356 -3.82 -90.21 24.39
C VAL A 356 -2.91 -89.64 23.30
N ALA A 357 -3.40 -88.68 22.52
CA ALA A 357 -2.69 -88.14 21.37
C ALA A 357 -1.46 -87.31 21.76
N CYS A 358 -1.46 -86.71 22.94
CA CYS A 358 -0.41 -85.82 23.41
C CYS A 358 0.77 -86.54 24.09
N ILE A 359 0.71 -87.88 24.23
CA ILE A 359 1.77 -88.69 24.84
C ILE A 359 3.03 -88.62 23.97
N PRO A 360 4.13 -88.03 24.46
CA PRO A 360 5.37 -87.94 23.68
C PRO A 360 5.97 -89.32 23.39
N SER A 361 6.56 -89.48 22.22
CA SER A 361 7.25 -90.72 21.80
C SER A 361 8.25 -91.28 22.81
N SER A 362 8.92 -90.42 23.57
CA SER A 362 9.87 -90.83 24.62
C SER A 362 9.23 -91.62 25.76
N PHE A 363 7.91 -91.51 25.97
CA PHE A 363 7.19 -92.20 27.04
C PHE A 363 6.47 -93.47 26.56
N HIS A 364 6.44 -93.75 25.25
CA HIS A 364 5.66 -94.89 24.71
C HIS A 364 6.11 -96.25 25.26
N GLU A 365 7.40 -96.43 25.57
CA GLU A 365 7.91 -97.67 26.17
C GLU A 365 7.52 -97.81 27.65
N SER A 366 7.21 -96.70 28.33
CA SER A 366 6.85 -96.71 29.76
C SER A 366 5.36 -96.94 30.03
N ILE A 367 4.51 -96.83 29.00
CA ILE A 367 3.05 -96.92 29.12
C ILE A 367 2.57 -98.25 28.52
N PRO A 368 1.95 -99.16 29.33
CA PRO A 368 1.62 -100.52 28.89
C PRO A 368 0.80 -100.61 27.60
N PHE A 369 -0.19 -99.73 27.38
CA PHE A 369 -1.03 -99.77 26.19
C PHE A 369 -0.35 -99.17 24.93
N MET A 370 0.74 -98.44 25.10
CA MET A 370 1.55 -97.85 24.01
C MET A 370 2.72 -98.75 23.58
N GLN A 371 2.81 -99.97 24.10
CA GLN A 371 3.85 -100.94 23.75
C GLN A 371 3.42 -101.84 22.57
N GLY A 372 4.40 -102.27 21.76
CA GLY A 372 4.22 -103.26 20.69
C GLY A 372 3.29 -102.82 19.56
N ASP A 373 2.58 -103.78 18.96
CA ASP A 373 1.78 -103.59 17.75
C ASP A 373 0.56 -102.66 17.93
N ARG A 374 0.15 -102.40 19.19
CA ARG A 374 -0.96 -101.49 19.52
C ARG A 374 -0.58 -100.02 19.37
N ARG A 375 0.72 -99.68 19.49
CA ARG A 375 1.23 -98.30 19.37
C ARG A 375 0.82 -97.65 18.07
N GLN A 376 1.10 -98.32 16.95
CA GLN A 376 0.85 -97.75 15.62
C GLN A 376 -0.64 -97.56 15.36
N GLU A 377 -1.47 -98.51 15.82
CA GLU A 377 -2.94 -98.40 15.76
C GLU A 377 -3.44 -97.14 16.50
N ILE A 378 -2.94 -96.87 17.70
CA ILE A 378 -3.36 -95.71 18.51
C ILE A 378 -2.93 -94.40 17.85
N ILE A 379 -1.69 -94.31 17.38
CA ILE A 379 -1.17 -93.13 16.67
C ILE A 379 -2.01 -92.85 15.41
N ASP A 380 -2.33 -93.89 14.64
CA ASP A 380 -3.12 -93.75 13.42
C ASP A 380 -4.58 -93.38 13.73
N ALA A 381 -5.17 -93.91 14.80
CA ALA A 381 -6.51 -93.52 15.24
C ALA A 381 -6.57 -92.02 15.62
N CYS A 382 -5.57 -91.51 16.33
CA CYS A 382 -5.48 -90.08 16.67
C CYS A 382 -5.30 -89.21 15.42
N ARG A 383 -4.49 -89.66 14.45
CA ARG A 383 -4.33 -88.97 13.15
C ARG A 383 -5.61 -88.98 12.33
N VAL A 384 -6.36 -90.08 12.32
CA VAL A 384 -7.65 -90.18 11.64
C VAL A 384 -8.64 -89.20 12.26
N TRP A 385 -8.72 -89.13 13.59
CA TRP A 385 -9.56 -88.16 14.28
C TRP A 385 -9.18 -86.71 13.92
N ALA A 386 -7.89 -86.37 13.96
CA ALA A 386 -7.41 -85.04 13.58
C ALA A 386 -7.76 -84.69 12.12
N ASN A 387 -7.57 -85.62 11.19
CA ASN A 387 -7.93 -85.44 9.78
C ASN A 387 -9.44 -85.27 9.56
N GLU A 388 -10.27 -85.96 10.34
CA GLU A 388 -11.72 -85.80 10.30
C GLU A 388 -12.17 -84.46 10.89
N TRP A 389 -11.53 -84.01 11.96
CA TRP A 389 -11.73 -82.68 12.53
C TRP A 389 -11.34 -81.60 11.51
N ASP A 390 -10.16 -81.71 10.89
CA ASP A 390 -9.66 -80.77 9.89
C ASP A 390 -10.63 -80.66 8.70
N LYS A 391 -11.14 -81.80 8.19
CA LYS A 391 -12.13 -81.82 7.09
C LYS A 391 -13.44 -81.11 7.45
N LYS A 392 -13.91 -81.24 8.70
CA LYS A 392 -15.14 -80.61 9.17
C LYS A 392 -14.98 -79.11 9.42
N ASN A 393 -13.78 -78.67 9.81
CA ASN A 393 -13.52 -77.30 10.29
C ASN A 393 -12.68 -76.44 9.32
N GLY A 394 -12.43 -76.91 8.09
CA GLY A 394 -11.77 -76.14 7.04
C GLY A 394 -10.23 -76.15 7.07
N GLY A 395 -9.66 -77.15 7.76
CA GLY A 395 -8.21 -77.39 7.87
C GLY A 395 -7.50 -76.47 8.86
N VAL A 396 -6.40 -76.96 9.43
CA VAL A 396 -5.45 -76.18 10.24
C VAL A 396 -4.40 -75.49 9.37
N GLU A 397 -3.59 -74.65 10.00
CA GLU A 397 -2.43 -73.99 9.39
C GLU A 397 -1.37 -75.00 8.89
N ASN A 398 -0.40 -74.54 8.11
CA ASN A 398 0.69 -75.42 7.66
C ASN A 398 1.57 -75.81 8.86
N LEU A 399 1.57 -77.09 9.25
CA LEU A 399 2.27 -77.58 10.45
C LEU A 399 3.72 -78.03 10.18
N TYR A 400 4.03 -78.46 8.96
CA TYR A 400 5.27 -79.20 8.67
C TYR A 400 6.24 -78.48 7.73
N GLY A 401 5.87 -77.32 7.20
CA GLY A 401 6.66 -76.64 6.18
C GLY A 401 6.56 -77.36 4.83
N LYS A 402 7.18 -76.81 3.78
CA LYS A 402 7.30 -77.48 2.48
C LYS A 402 8.64 -78.18 2.37
#